data_AF-A0A1I9Q4V6-F1
#
_entry.id   AF-A0A1I9Q4V6-F1
#
_cell.length_a   1.000
_cell.length_b   1.000
_cell.length_c   1.000
_cell.angle_alpha   90.00
_cell.angle_beta   90.00
_cell.angle_gamma   90.00
#
_symmetry.space_group_name_H-M   'P 1'
#
loop_
_entity.id
_entity.type
_entity.pdbx_description
1 polymer ?
#
loop_
_entity_poly.entity_id
_entity_poly.type
_entity_poly.pdbx_seq_one_letter_code
_entity_poly.pdbx_strand_id
1 'polypeptide(L)'
;KFRRRREGRTDYYARKRLVVQVKNKYNTPKYRLIVRFSNKDITCQIAYARIEGDKILCAAYAHELPRYGIKAGLTNYAAAYSTGLLLARRLLNKLNLDSLYQGLEEVTGDEYNVEPNEEGPGAFRCYLDVGLVRTTTGARVFGAMKGAV
;
A
#
# COMPACT_ATOMS: atom_id res chain seq x y z
N LYS A 1 -22.33 -18.27 -4.11
CA LYS A 1 -21.10 -17.51 -3.69
C LYS A 1 -20.48 -16.85 -4.93
N PHE A 2 -19.97 -15.62 -4.82
CA PHE A 2 -19.24 -14.97 -5.93
C PHE A 2 -17.97 -15.73 -6.32
N ARG A 3 -17.52 -15.57 -7.58
CA ARG A 3 -16.34 -16.27 -8.14
C ARG A 3 -15.10 -16.18 -7.23
N ARG A 4 -14.67 -14.96 -6.87
CA ARG A 4 -13.48 -14.76 -6.01
C ARG A 4 -13.63 -15.29 -4.59
N ARG A 5 -14.88 -15.44 -4.10
CA ARG A 5 -15.16 -16.08 -2.81
C ARG A 5 -15.04 -17.59 -2.89
N ARG A 6 -15.45 -18.21 -4.02
CA ARG A 6 -15.24 -19.64 -4.29
C ARG A 6 -13.75 -19.97 -4.41
N GLU A 7 -12.98 -19.09 -5.05
CA GLU A 7 -11.52 -19.20 -5.16
C GLU A 7 -10.78 -18.88 -3.85
N GLY A 8 -11.48 -18.43 -2.80
CA GLY A 8 -10.85 -18.08 -1.52
C GLY A 8 -9.87 -16.91 -1.62
N ARG A 9 -10.05 -15.97 -2.56
CA ARG A 9 -9.12 -14.84 -2.80
C ARG A 9 -9.60 -13.50 -2.25
N THR A 10 -10.86 -13.40 -1.84
CA THR A 10 -11.44 -12.12 -1.43
C THR A 10 -12.49 -12.32 -0.35
N ASP A 11 -12.32 -11.59 0.75
CA ASP A 11 -13.39 -11.33 1.70
C ASP A 11 -14.21 -10.11 1.25
N TYR A 12 -15.47 -10.35 0.89
CA TYR A 12 -16.38 -9.30 0.44
C TYR A 12 -16.90 -8.44 1.61
N TYR A 13 -16.87 -8.95 2.84
CA TYR A 13 -17.30 -8.20 4.02
C TYR A 13 -16.31 -7.07 4.34
N ALA A 14 -15.02 -7.38 4.38
CA ALA A 14 -13.96 -6.38 4.50
C ALA A 14 -13.93 -5.45 3.27
N ARG A 15 -13.96 -6.02 2.05
CA ARG A 15 -13.90 -5.21 0.81
C ARG A 15 -15.01 -4.16 0.72
N LYS A 16 -16.25 -4.49 1.10
CA LYS A 16 -17.36 -3.54 1.09
C LYS A 16 -17.04 -2.28 1.90
N ARG A 17 -16.42 -2.41 3.07
CA ARG A 17 -16.08 -1.27 3.95
C ARG A 17 -14.86 -0.49 3.48
N LEU A 18 -13.88 -1.20 2.92
CA LEU A 18 -12.67 -0.57 2.39
C LEU A 18 -12.95 0.26 1.14
N VAL A 19 -13.85 -0.19 0.27
CA VAL A 19 -14.06 0.40 -1.06
C VAL A 19 -15.16 1.44 -1.12
N VAL A 20 -16.23 1.28 -0.34
CA VAL A 20 -17.36 2.22 -0.38
C VAL A 20 -16.90 3.60 0.10
N GLN A 21 -17.14 4.59 -0.75
CA GLN A 21 -16.90 6.00 -0.48
C GLN A 21 -18.17 6.67 0.03
N VAL A 22 -18.01 7.71 0.85
CA VAL A 22 -19.13 8.55 1.29
C VAL A 22 -19.75 9.25 0.07
N LYS A 23 -21.09 9.23 -0.01
CA LYS A 23 -21.83 9.68 -1.20
C LYS A 23 -21.66 11.16 -1.52
N ASN A 24 -21.43 12.00 -0.50
CA ASN A 24 -21.14 13.43 -0.67
C ASN A 24 -19.77 13.72 -1.32
N LYS A 25 -18.87 12.73 -1.41
CA LYS A 25 -17.59 12.86 -2.11
C LYS A 25 -17.67 12.46 -3.59
N TYR A 26 -18.86 12.07 -4.07
CA TYR A 26 -19.16 11.73 -5.46
C TYR A 26 -18.08 10.82 -6.10
N ASN A 27 -17.33 11.33 -7.08
CA ASN A 27 -16.34 10.57 -7.85
C ASN A 27 -14.96 10.44 -7.19
N THR A 28 -14.78 11.02 -5.99
CA THR A 28 -13.51 10.99 -5.27
C THR A 28 -13.09 9.54 -4.99
N PRO A 29 -11.98 9.06 -5.57
CA PRO A 29 -11.54 7.69 -5.39
C PRO A 29 -11.12 7.43 -3.94
N LYS A 30 -11.42 6.23 -3.44
CA LYS A 30 -10.91 5.74 -2.16
C LYS A 30 -9.75 4.80 -2.45
N TYR A 31 -8.53 5.26 -2.15
CA TYR A 31 -7.31 4.51 -2.44
C TYR A 31 -7.01 3.48 -1.35
N ARG A 32 -6.55 2.30 -1.78
CA ARG A 32 -6.11 1.22 -0.90
C ARG A 32 -4.72 0.75 -1.25
N LEU A 33 -3.92 0.51 -0.23
CA LEU A 33 -2.61 -0.11 -0.27
C LEU A 33 -2.81 -1.63 -0.13
N ILE A 34 -2.83 -2.31 -1.25
CA ILE A 34 -2.97 -3.76 -1.32
C ILE A 34 -1.59 -4.36 -1.08
N VAL A 35 -1.43 -5.09 0.02
CA VAL A 35 -0.20 -5.85 0.31
C VAL A 35 -0.52 -7.33 0.25
N ARG A 36 0.19 -8.06 -0.61
CA ARG A 36 0.03 -9.51 -0.77
C ARG A 36 1.39 -10.19 -0.72
N PHE A 37 1.42 -11.32 -0.03
CA PHE A 37 2.59 -12.20 0.04
C PHE A 37 2.29 -13.44 -0.78
N SER A 38 3.20 -13.75 -1.70
CA SER A 38 3.34 -15.08 -2.26
C SER A 38 4.46 -15.82 -1.54
N ASN A 39 4.73 -17.07 -1.92
CA ASN A 39 5.79 -17.86 -1.28
C ASN A 39 7.19 -17.25 -1.47
N LYS A 40 7.43 -16.54 -2.58
CA LYS A 40 8.76 -16.03 -2.97
C LYS A 40 8.80 -14.53 -3.30
N ASP A 41 7.67 -13.85 -3.24
CA ASP A 41 7.58 -12.45 -3.66
C ASP A 41 6.54 -11.68 -2.83
N ILE A 42 6.74 -10.37 -2.72
CA ILE A 42 5.83 -9.42 -2.08
C ILE A 42 5.28 -8.51 -3.18
N THR A 43 3.98 -8.30 -3.18
CA THR A 43 3.31 -7.38 -4.09
C THR A 43 2.64 -6.28 -3.29
N CYS A 44 3.04 -5.04 -3.56
CA CYS A 44 2.42 -3.84 -2.99
C CYS A 44 1.83 -3.01 -4.12
N GLN A 45 0.54 -2.67 -4.05
CA GLN A 45 -0.16 -1.93 -5.09
C GLN A 45 -1.07 -0.88 -4.50
N ILE A 46 -1.18 0.27 -5.17
CA ILE A 46 -2.17 1.29 -4.84
C ILE A 46 -3.29 1.19 -5.85
N ALA A 47 -4.51 0.99 -5.38
CA ALA A 47 -5.67 0.84 -6.24
C ALA A 47 -6.87 1.60 -5.72
N TYR A 48 -7.78 1.94 -6.61
CA TYR A 48 -9.13 2.40 -6.28
C TYR A 48 -10.15 1.62 -7.10
N ALA A 49 -11.41 1.62 -6.67
CA ALA A 49 -12.46 0.86 -7.34
C ALA A 49 -13.23 1.70 -8.37
N ARG A 50 -13.57 1.06 -9.49
CA ARG A 50 -14.60 1.47 -10.43
C ARG A 50 -15.56 0.30 -10.67
N ILE A 51 -16.70 0.57 -11.30
CA ILE A 51 -17.74 -0.45 -11.58
C ILE A 51 -17.19 -1.55 -12.48
N GLU A 52 -16.44 -1.18 -13.52
CA GLU A 52 -15.78 -2.11 -14.45
C GLU A 52 -14.72 -2.99 -13.76
N GLY A 53 -14.09 -2.48 -12.70
CA GLY A 53 -12.99 -3.14 -12.03
C GLY A 53 -12.12 -2.18 -11.23
N ASP A 54 -11.18 -2.76 -10.50
CA ASP A 54 -10.18 -2.00 -9.76
C ASP A 54 -9.13 -1.45 -10.72
N LYS A 55 -8.82 -0.15 -10.60
CA LYS A 55 -7.74 0.49 -11.36
C LYS A 55 -6.51 0.61 -10.46
N ILE A 56 -5.36 0.17 -10.97
CA ILE A 56 -4.07 0.26 -10.29
C ILE A 56 -3.43 1.60 -10.65
N LEU A 57 -3.04 2.38 -9.64
CA LEU A 57 -2.34 3.65 -9.81
C LEU A 57 -0.82 3.45 -9.88
N CYS A 58 -0.30 2.63 -8.98
CA CYS A 58 1.12 2.28 -8.88
C CYS A 58 1.27 0.86 -8.31
N ALA A 59 2.39 0.20 -8.64
CA ALA A 59 2.73 -1.13 -8.16
C ALA A 59 4.24 -1.21 -7.87
N ALA A 60 4.61 -2.01 -6.87
CA ALA A 60 5.97 -2.36 -6.51
C ALA A 60 6.03 -3.83 -6.10
N TYR A 61 7.19 -4.45 -6.33
CA TYR A 61 7.39 -5.88 -6.16
C TYR A 61 8.73 -6.19 -5.51
N ALA A 62 8.82 -7.23 -4.69
CA ALA A 62 10.10 -7.54 -4.04
C ALA A 62 11.16 -8.03 -5.03
N HIS A 63 10.78 -8.68 -6.13
CA HIS A 63 11.71 -9.08 -7.19
C HIS A 63 12.40 -7.90 -7.92
N GLU A 64 11.97 -6.66 -7.69
CA GLU A 64 12.65 -5.47 -8.22
C GLU A 64 13.70 -4.90 -7.25
N LEU A 65 13.67 -5.32 -5.98
CA LEU A 65 14.62 -4.90 -4.94
C LEU A 65 16.10 -5.22 -5.24
N PRO A 66 16.46 -6.28 -5.98
CA PRO A 66 17.85 -6.52 -6.39
C PRO A 66 18.48 -5.35 -7.15
N ARG A 67 17.67 -4.50 -7.83
CA ARG A 67 18.15 -3.27 -8.49
C ARG A 67 18.66 -2.22 -7.50
N TYR A 68 18.19 -2.28 -6.26
CA TYR A 68 18.53 -1.35 -5.17
C TYR A 68 19.49 -1.99 -4.15
N GLY A 69 20.11 -3.13 -4.47
CA GLY A 69 21.13 -3.77 -3.65
C GLY A 69 20.65 -4.93 -2.77
N ILE A 70 19.33 -5.18 -2.65
CA ILE A 70 18.81 -6.30 -1.86
C ILE A 70 18.69 -7.56 -2.74
N LYS A 71 19.73 -8.39 -2.72
CA LYS A 71 19.84 -9.57 -3.61
C LYS A 71 19.15 -10.83 -3.08
N ALA A 72 18.97 -10.94 -1.77
CA ALA A 72 18.43 -12.14 -1.12
C ALA A 72 17.37 -11.77 -0.07
N GLY A 73 16.55 -12.75 0.34
CA GLY A 73 15.57 -12.56 1.41
C GLY A 73 14.37 -11.70 1.02
N LEU A 74 13.91 -11.78 -0.23
CA LEU A 74 12.85 -10.92 -0.80
C LEU A 74 11.47 -11.05 -0.14
N THR A 75 11.28 -11.97 0.81
CA THR A 75 10.03 -12.14 1.55
C THR A 75 10.14 -11.85 3.04
N ASN A 76 11.30 -11.40 3.54
CA ASN A 76 11.47 -11.07 4.95
C ASN A 76 10.79 -9.74 5.32
N TYR A 77 10.84 -9.37 6.60
CA TYR A 77 10.22 -8.13 7.09
C TYR A 77 10.88 -6.87 6.47
N ALA A 78 12.21 -6.88 6.32
CA ALA A 78 12.96 -5.77 5.71
C ALA A 78 12.58 -5.56 4.25
N ALA A 79 12.46 -6.64 3.46
CA ALA A 79 12.00 -6.60 2.09
C ALA A 79 10.57 -6.04 2.00
N ALA A 80 9.68 -6.40 2.94
CA ALA A 80 8.33 -5.82 2.99
C ALA A 80 8.40 -4.30 3.20
N TYR A 81 9.19 -3.84 4.16
CA TYR A 81 9.43 -2.41 4.40
C TYR A 81 9.98 -1.71 3.15
N SER A 82 11.04 -2.24 2.54
CA SER A 82 11.63 -1.69 1.32
C SER A 82 10.65 -1.66 0.14
N THR A 83 9.81 -2.68 -0.04
CA THR A 83 8.76 -2.65 -1.08
C THR A 83 7.69 -1.60 -0.83
N GLY A 84 7.33 -1.35 0.44
CA GLY A 84 6.41 -0.28 0.84
C GLY A 84 6.99 1.10 0.53
N LEU A 85 8.25 1.32 0.91
CA LEU A 85 8.97 2.57 0.65
C LEU A 85 9.13 2.85 -0.84
N LEU A 86 9.50 1.82 -1.61
CA LEU A 86 9.63 1.93 -3.05
C LEU A 86 8.29 2.30 -3.71
N LEU A 87 7.19 1.71 -3.26
CA LEU A 87 5.86 2.04 -3.75
C LEU A 87 5.47 3.49 -3.41
N ALA A 88 5.74 3.93 -2.19
CA ALA A 88 5.43 5.29 -1.73
C ALA A 88 6.21 6.34 -2.54
N ARG A 89 7.54 6.19 -2.66
CA ARG A 89 8.35 7.13 -3.46
C ARG A 89 7.95 7.12 -4.94
N ARG A 90 7.66 5.95 -5.51
CA ARG A 90 7.19 5.83 -6.91
C ARG A 90 5.84 6.50 -7.12
N LEU A 91 4.92 6.39 -6.15
CA LEU A 91 3.63 7.06 -6.21
C LEU A 91 3.78 8.58 -6.10
N LEU A 92 4.53 9.06 -5.11
CA LEU A 92 4.70 10.49 -4.87
C LEU A 92 5.37 11.17 -6.07
N ASN A 93 6.38 10.53 -6.66
CA ASN A 93 7.01 11.02 -7.88
C ASN A 93 6.00 11.10 -9.05
N LYS A 94 5.16 10.07 -9.24
CA LYS A 94 4.11 10.09 -10.26
C LYS A 94 3.05 11.18 -10.05
N LEU A 95 2.84 11.62 -8.81
CA LEU A 95 1.92 12.69 -8.44
C LEU A 95 2.62 14.06 -8.30
N ASN A 96 3.93 14.14 -8.54
CA ASN A 96 4.76 15.33 -8.32
C ASN A 96 4.67 15.89 -6.88
N LEU A 97 4.62 14.99 -5.89
CA LEU A 97 4.54 15.29 -4.45
C LEU A 97 5.79 14.83 -3.68
N ASP A 98 6.81 14.35 -4.39
CA ASP A 98 7.99 13.70 -3.83
C ASP A 98 8.97 14.64 -3.14
N SER A 99 8.99 15.91 -3.54
CA SER A 99 9.78 16.99 -2.90
C SER A 99 9.09 17.56 -1.66
N LEU A 100 7.77 17.67 -1.68
CA LEU A 100 6.95 18.19 -0.57
C LEU A 100 6.86 17.21 0.60
N TYR A 101 6.64 15.92 0.28
CA TYR A 101 6.47 14.87 1.27
C TYR A 101 7.63 13.87 1.18
N GLN A 102 8.76 14.23 1.80
CA GLN A 102 9.96 13.40 1.81
C GLN A 102 9.82 12.19 2.77
N GLY A 103 9.08 12.38 3.86
CA GLY A 103 8.94 11.39 4.93
C GLY A 103 10.09 11.48 5.93
N LEU A 104 10.40 10.37 6.59
CA LEU A 104 11.49 10.27 7.55
C LEU A 104 12.76 9.72 6.86
N GLU A 105 13.82 10.53 6.77
CA GLU A 105 15.10 10.10 6.15
C GLU A 105 15.89 9.16 7.07
N GLU A 106 15.97 9.48 8.37
CA GLU A 106 16.64 8.67 9.37
C GLU A 106 15.63 7.78 10.13
N VAL A 107 15.71 6.47 9.93
CA VAL A 107 14.73 5.52 10.47
C VAL A 107 14.99 5.24 11.95
N THR A 108 14.19 5.82 12.85
CA THR A 108 14.27 5.56 14.31
C THR A 108 13.40 4.38 14.76
N GLY A 109 12.34 4.08 14.03
CA GLY A 109 11.36 3.02 14.36
C GLY A 109 10.14 3.52 15.16
N ASP A 110 10.13 4.79 15.57
CA ASP A 110 9.02 5.40 16.32
C ASP A 110 7.77 5.59 15.45
N GLU A 111 6.65 5.92 16.10
CA GLU A 111 5.43 6.32 15.39
C GLU A 111 5.67 7.61 14.60
N TYR A 112 5.29 7.59 13.33
CA TYR A 112 5.41 8.73 12.43
C TYR A 112 4.17 8.80 11.57
N ASN A 113 3.60 10.00 11.43
CA ASN A 113 2.50 10.29 10.53
C ASN A 113 2.87 11.54 9.74
N VAL A 114 2.68 11.49 8.42
CA VAL A 114 2.90 12.65 7.56
C VAL A 114 1.75 13.63 7.76
N GLU A 115 2.06 14.79 8.33
CA GLU A 115 1.11 15.89 8.44
C GLU A 115 1.00 16.64 7.09
N PRO A 116 -0.22 17.07 6.70
CA PRO A 116 -0.38 17.91 5.52
C PRO A 116 0.31 19.26 5.72
N ASN A 117 0.79 19.87 4.64
CA ASN A 117 1.39 21.18 4.72
C ASN A 117 0.29 22.24 4.84
N GLU A 118 0.54 23.35 5.54
CA GLU A 118 -0.44 24.44 5.68
C GLU A 118 -0.72 25.10 4.32
N GLU A 119 0.32 25.23 3.50
CA GLU A 119 0.25 25.74 2.13
C GLU A 119 0.63 24.65 1.13
N GLY A 120 -0.35 24.19 0.34
CA GLY A 120 -0.11 23.26 -0.78
C GLY A 120 -1.09 22.10 -0.89
N PRO A 121 -0.82 21.14 -1.81
CA PRO A 121 -1.64 19.94 -1.96
C PRO A 121 -1.47 19.03 -0.75
N GLY A 122 -2.59 18.54 -0.19
CA GLY A 122 -2.54 17.65 0.97
C GLY A 122 -1.85 16.30 0.69
N ALA A 123 -1.35 15.68 1.77
CA ALA A 123 -0.68 14.39 1.72
C ALA A 123 -1.57 13.29 1.11
N PHE A 124 -0.95 12.37 0.36
CA PHE A 124 -1.68 11.28 -0.27
C PHE A 124 -2.21 10.29 0.77
N ARG A 125 -3.54 10.18 0.88
CA ARG A 125 -4.19 9.26 1.83
C ARG A 125 -4.49 7.90 1.20
N CYS A 126 -4.05 6.84 1.87
CA CYS A 126 -4.31 5.46 1.48
C CYS A 126 -4.75 4.60 2.68
N TYR A 127 -5.53 3.54 2.43
CA TYR A 127 -5.95 2.59 3.48
C TYR A 127 -5.33 1.22 3.25
N LEU A 128 -4.82 0.57 4.30
CA LEU A 128 -4.24 -0.76 4.19
C LEU A 128 -5.31 -1.82 3.88
N ASP A 129 -5.09 -2.59 2.81
CA ASP A 129 -5.87 -3.79 2.47
C ASP A 129 -4.99 -5.02 2.69
N VAL A 130 -5.18 -5.68 3.83
CA VAL A 130 -4.48 -6.92 4.24
C VAL A 130 -5.05 -8.19 3.58
N GLY A 131 -6.20 -8.10 2.93
CA GLY A 131 -6.89 -9.25 2.34
C GLY A 131 -7.33 -10.28 3.38
N LEU A 132 -6.81 -11.50 3.25
CA LEU A 132 -7.15 -12.63 4.12
C LEU A 132 -6.07 -12.92 5.17
N VAL A 133 -5.02 -12.08 5.22
CA VAL A 133 -3.93 -12.22 6.18
C VAL A 133 -4.46 -11.91 7.58
N ARG A 134 -4.11 -12.75 8.56
CA ARG A 134 -4.43 -12.49 9.97
C ARG A 134 -3.58 -11.33 10.47
N THR A 135 -4.23 -10.34 11.08
CA THR A 135 -3.57 -9.17 11.68
C THR A 135 -3.05 -9.53 13.08
N THR A 136 -1.81 -10.01 13.15
CA THR A 136 -1.10 -10.28 14.41
C THR A 136 0.05 -9.29 14.60
N THR A 137 0.44 -9.05 15.84
CA THR A 137 1.64 -8.27 16.17
C THR A 137 2.87 -8.87 15.47
N GLY A 138 3.69 -8.03 14.83
CA GLY A 138 4.86 -8.46 14.06
C GLY A 138 4.57 -9.04 12.67
N ALA A 139 3.32 -9.02 12.18
CA ALA A 139 3.03 -9.47 10.83
C ALA A 139 3.72 -8.58 9.77
N ARG A 140 4.38 -9.21 8.80
CA ARG A 140 5.12 -8.54 7.71
C ARG A 140 4.29 -7.55 6.89
N VAL A 141 2.96 -7.72 6.88
CA VAL A 141 2.04 -6.77 6.21
C VAL A 141 2.16 -5.36 6.79
N PHE A 142 2.44 -5.25 8.09
CA PHE A 142 2.66 -3.98 8.76
C PHE A 142 4.07 -3.43 8.49
N GLY A 143 5.04 -4.28 8.14
CA GLY A 143 6.34 -3.82 7.63
C GLY A 143 6.19 -3.04 6.32
N ALA A 144 5.41 -3.58 5.38
CA ALA A 144 5.09 -2.87 4.13
C ALA A 144 4.27 -1.59 4.37
N MET A 145 3.37 -1.60 5.36
CA MET A 145 2.68 -0.37 5.79
C MET A 145 3.68 0.65 6.33
N LYS A 146 4.56 0.26 7.25
CA LYS A 146 5.54 1.14 7.89
C LYS A 146 6.56 1.73 6.91
N GLY A 147 6.89 1.02 5.84
CA GLY A 147 7.71 1.58 4.77
C GLY A 147 6.95 2.55 3.87
N ALA A 148 5.63 2.44 3.77
CA ALA A 148 4.81 3.30 2.94
C ALA A 148 4.27 4.56 3.66
N VAL A 149 4.47 4.63 4.98
CA VAL A 149 4.16 5.78 5.84
C VAL A 149 5.38 6.66 5.93
#